data_AF-A0A6G2QQU5-F1
#
_entry.id   AF-A0A6G2QQU5-F1
#
_cell.length_a   1.000
_cell.length_b   1.000
_cell.length_c   1.000
_cell.angle_alpha   90.00
_cell.angle_beta   90.00
_cell.angle_gamma   90.00
#
_symmetry.space_group_name_H-M   'P 1'
#
loop_
_entity.id
_entity.type
_entity.pdbx_description
1 polymer ?
#
loop_
_entity_poly.entity_id
_entity_poly.type
_entity_poly.pdbx_seq_one_letter_code
_entity_poly.pdbx_strand_id
1 'polypeptide(L)'
;QAAAGVAGVIKTVMALRHGILPKSLHIDAPSTHVDWTEGEVRLLTETVDWPDTGRPRRAGVSSFGISGTNAHTIIEQAPEAEPVAQAVEPGRVPEVVPWPVSAKSEEALHGQLDRITTLDAESALDVGFSLASGRSVFEHR
;
A
#
# COMPACT_ATOMS: atom_id res chain seq x y z
N GLN A 1 -20.71 6.34 -1.27
CA GLN A 1 -20.44 6.24 0.19
C GLN A 1 -19.99 4.84 0.62
N ALA A 2 -20.49 3.73 0.05
CA ALA A 2 -20.16 2.37 0.50
C ALA A 2 -18.65 2.06 0.62
N ALA A 3 -17.79 2.71 -0.18
CA ALA A 3 -16.34 2.55 -0.13
C ALA A 3 -15.61 3.45 0.89
N ALA A 4 -16.32 4.27 1.68
CA ALA A 4 -15.68 5.23 2.60
C ALA A 4 -14.79 4.54 3.64
N GLY A 5 -15.28 3.46 4.25
CA GLY A 5 -14.51 2.68 5.22
C GLY A 5 -13.22 2.11 4.61
N VAL A 6 -13.31 1.46 3.45
CA VAL A 6 -12.12 0.87 2.80
C VAL A 6 -11.14 1.94 2.28
N ALA A 7 -11.62 3.12 1.87
CA ALA A 7 -10.74 4.24 1.55
C ALA A 7 -9.91 4.69 2.77
N GLY A 8 -10.52 4.72 3.97
CA GLY A 8 -9.82 4.97 5.23
C GLY A 8 -8.77 3.90 5.57
N VAL A 9 -9.08 2.63 5.29
CA VAL A 9 -8.12 1.52 5.44
C VAL A 9 -6.95 1.69 4.47
N ILE A 10 -7.20 1.98 3.20
CA ILE A 10 -6.14 2.19 2.19
C ILE A 10 -5.23 3.36 2.60
N LYS A 11 -5.80 4.50 3.02
CA LYS A 11 -5.02 5.64 3.54
C LYS A 11 -4.11 5.20 4.69
N THR A 12 -4.66 4.44 5.63
CA THR A 12 -3.93 3.98 6.82
C THR A 12 -2.80 3.02 6.46
N VAL A 13 -3.03 2.06 5.57
CA VAL A 13 -1.99 1.13 5.09
C VAL A 13 -0.87 1.88 4.37
N MET A 14 -1.20 2.88 3.55
CA MET A 14 -0.18 3.71 2.89
C MET A 14 0.61 4.55 3.90
N ALA A 15 -0.05 5.14 4.90
CA ALA A 15 0.61 5.87 5.98
C ALA A 15 1.59 4.98 6.77
N LEU A 16 1.19 3.73 7.06
CA LEU A 16 2.06 2.74 7.70
C LEU A 16 3.26 2.38 6.81
N ARG A 17 3.04 2.12 5.52
CA ARG A 17 4.09 1.74 4.56
C ARG A 17 5.13 2.84 4.37
N HIS A 18 4.69 4.10 4.37
CA HIS A 18 5.57 5.25 4.19
C HIS A 18 6.07 5.86 5.51
N GLY A 19 5.57 5.38 6.66
CA GLY A 19 5.95 5.93 7.97
C GLY A 19 5.56 7.40 8.14
N ILE A 20 4.52 7.87 7.46
CA ILE A 20 4.11 9.29 7.42
C ILE A 20 2.60 9.40 7.64
N LEU A 21 2.18 10.38 8.44
CA LEU A 21 0.79 10.76 8.62
C LEU A 21 0.44 11.93 7.69
N PRO A 22 -0.36 11.71 6.62
CA PRO A 22 -0.71 12.77 5.68
C PRO A 22 -1.71 13.75 6.29
N LYS A 23 -1.56 15.04 5.94
CA LYS A 23 -2.48 16.09 6.39
C LYS A 23 -3.92 15.83 5.96
N SER A 24 -4.84 16.29 6.79
CA SER A 24 -6.25 16.47 6.42
C SER A 24 -6.43 17.85 5.80
N LEU A 25 -7.14 17.92 4.68
CA LEU A 25 -7.37 19.16 3.94
C LEU A 25 -8.54 19.96 4.52
N HIS A 26 -8.57 21.25 4.18
CA HIS A 26 -9.65 22.19 4.55
C HIS A 26 -9.84 22.38 6.06
N ILE A 27 -8.73 22.36 6.81
CA ILE A 27 -8.69 22.71 8.23
C ILE A 27 -7.99 24.06 8.37
N ASP A 28 -8.73 25.15 8.14
CA ASP A 28 -8.22 26.51 8.36
C ASP A 28 -8.21 26.85 9.87
N ALA A 29 -9.24 26.40 10.59
CA ALA A 29 -9.32 26.43 12.05
C ALA A 29 -10.09 25.19 12.56
N PRO A 30 -9.76 24.66 13.75
CA PRO A 30 -10.54 23.60 14.38
C PRO A 30 -12.01 24.04 14.63
N SER A 31 -12.95 23.09 14.61
CA SER A 31 -14.35 23.40 14.90
C SER A 31 -14.53 23.95 16.31
N THR A 32 -15.28 25.04 16.47
CA THR A 32 -15.62 25.64 17.78
C THR A 32 -16.63 24.83 18.59
N HIS A 33 -17.22 23.79 18.00
CA HIS A 33 -18.18 22.90 18.66
C HIS A 33 -17.52 21.71 19.38
N VAL A 34 -16.19 21.64 19.33
CA VAL A 34 -15.39 20.60 19.99
C VAL A 34 -14.39 21.32 20.89
N ASP A 35 -14.30 20.88 22.15
CA ASP A 35 -13.19 21.30 23.01
C ASP A 35 -11.95 20.50 22.62
N TRP A 36 -10.95 21.18 22.06
CA TRP A 36 -9.68 20.58 21.64
C TRP A 36 -8.60 20.69 22.71
N THR A 37 -8.88 21.36 23.83
CA THR A 37 -7.93 21.51 24.95
C THR A 37 -8.00 20.32 25.89
N GLU A 38 -9.13 19.61 25.91
CA GLU A 38 -9.33 18.39 26.67
C GLU A 38 -9.11 17.15 25.79
N GLY A 39 -8.13 16.30 26.14
CA GLY A 39 -7.94 14.97 25.56
C GLY A 39 -6.63 14.75 24.78
N GLU A 40 -6.47 13.52 24.29
CA GLU A 40 -5.26 13.02 23.61
C GLU A 40 -5.37 13.08 22.07
N VAL A 41 -6.25 13.94 21.53
CA VAL A 41 -6.54 14.01 20.10
C VAL A 41 -6.02 15.32 19.50
N ARG A 42 -5.29 15.21 18.38
CA ARG A 42 -4.83 16.36 17.59
C ARG A 42 -5.22 16.21 16.12
N LEU A 43 -5.54 17.33 15.49
CA LEU A 43 -5.77 17.39 14.04
C LEU A 43 -4.43 17.36 13.29
N LEU A 44 -4.36 16.57 12.22
CA LEU A 44 -3.23 16.56 11.28
C LEU A 44 -3.41 17.69 10.26
N THR A 45 -3.08 18.92 10.62
CA THR A 45 -3.12 20.09 9.72
C THR A 45 -1.95 20.12 8.74
N GLU A 46 -0.88 19.40 9.05
CA GLU A 46 0.30 19.20 8.23
C GLU A 46 0.68 17.73 8.13
N THR A 47 1.53 17.41 7.16
CA THR A 47 2.06 16.06 7.01
C THR A 47 3.22 15.91 7.96
N VAL A 48 3.21 14.87 8.78
CA VAL A 48 4.25 14.64 9.80
C VAL A 48 4.77 13.22 9.69
N ASP A 49 6.02 13.01 10.08
CA ASP A 49 6.55 11.66 10.25
C ASP A 49 5.77 10.93 11.33
N TRP A 50 5.49 9.65 11.09
CA TRP A 50 4.91 8.79 12.11
C TRP A 50 6.06 8.20 12.93
N PRO A 51 6.29 8.66 14.17
CA PRO A 51 7.48 8.26 14.93
C PRO A 51 7.54 6.75 15.13
N ASP A 52 8.76 6.22 15.03
CA ASP A 52 9.05 4.89 15.56
C ASP A 52 9.25 5.01 17.07
N THR A 53 8.53 4.16 17.81
CA THR A 53 8.53 4.13 19.28
C THR A 53 9.06 2.80 19.83
N GLY A 54 9.63 1.95 18.97
CA GLY A 54 9.99 0.57 19.30
C GLY A 54 8.77 -0.35 19.43
N ARG A 55 7.59 0.11 19.01
CA ARG A 55 6.33 -0.65 18.98
C ARG A 55 5.69 -0.52 17.61
N PRO A 56 4.97 -1.55 17.12
CA PRO A 56 4.22 -1.45 15.88
C PRO A 56 3.29 -0.25 15.89
N ARG A 57 3.33 0.57 14.84
CA ARG A 57 2.38 1.67 14.64
C ARG A 57 0.97 1.10 14.52
N ARG A 58 -0.01 1.76 15.14
CA ARG A 58 -1.43 1.36 15.13
C ARG A 58 -2.32 2.55 14.83
N ALA A 59 -3.35 2.34 14.02
CA ALA A 59 -4.38 3.34 13.77
C ALA A 59 -5.78 2.71 13.79
N GLY A 60 -6.74 3.49 14.28
CA GLY A 60 -8.16 3.17 14.17
C GLY A 60 -8.76 3.75 12.89
N VAL A 61 -9.63 2.97 12.23
CA VAL A 61 -10.47 3.43 11.12
C VAL A 61 -11.92 3.26 11.53
N SER A 62 -12.66 4.36 11.59
CA SER A 62 -14.10 4.38 11.91
C SER A 62 -14.92 4.67 10.67
N SER A 63 -16.09 4.03 10.55
CA SER A 63 -17.09 4.32 9.53
C SER A 63 -18.48 4.29 10.15
N PHE A 64 -19.26 5.34 9.93
CA PHE A 64 -20.59 5.54 10.51
C PHE A 64 -21.62 5.68 9.39
N GLY A 65 -22.53 4.70 9.28
CA GLY A 65 -23.56 4.67 8.25
C GLY A 65 -24.81 5.47 8.65
N ILE A 66 -25.50 6.05 7.66
CA ILE A 66 -26.73 6.84 7.91
C ILE A 66 -27.86 6.02 8.56
N SER A 67 -27.86 4.69 8.40
CA SER A 67 -28.78 3.78 9.09
C SER A 67 -28.52 3.67 10.60
N GLY A 68 -27.41 4.21 11.10
CA GLY A 68 -26.92 4.02 12.47
C GLY A 68 -25.98 2.83 12.64
N THR A 69 -25.68 2.07 11.57
CA THR A 69 -24.70 0.97 11.62
C THR A 69 -23.28 1.52 11.64
N ASN A 70 -22.52 1.12 12.65
CA ASN A 70 -21.15 1.59 12.87
C ASN A 70 -20.16 0.43 12.72
N ALA A 71 -18.97 0.73 12.20
CA ALA A 71 -17.85 -0.19 12.16
C ALA A 71 -16.57 0.53 12.60
N HIS A 72 -15.71 -0.18 13.34
CA HIS A 72 -14.40 0.29 13.75
C HIS A 72 -13.38 -0.82 13.60
N THR A 73 -12.24 -0.52 13.00
CA THR A 73 -11.14 -1.47 12.84
C THR A 73 -9.85 -0.87 13.37
N ILE A 74 -9.02 -1.73 13.97
CA ILE A 74 -7.65 -1.38 14.37
C ILE A 74 -6.71 -2.02 13.35
N ILE A 75 -5.85 -1.21 12.74
CA ILE A 75 -4.84 -1.62 11.78
C ILE A 75 -3.48 -1.46 12.43
N GLU A 76 -2.67 -2.51 12.37
CA GLU A 76 -1.32 -2.57 12.93
C GLU A 76 -0.29 -2.70 11.79
N GLN A 77 0.87 -2.08 11.97
CA GLN A 77 2.04 -2.27 11.13
C GLN A 77 2.41 -3.75 11.05
N ALA A 78 2.64 -4.26 9.84
CA ALA A 78 3.17 -5.61 9.66
C ALA A 78 4.56 -5.74 10.31
N PRO A 79 4.93 -6.93 10.82
CA PRO A 79 6.31 -7.20 11.24
C PRO A 79 7.30 -6.82 10.14
N GLU A 80 8.49 -6.38 10.51
CA GLU A 80 9.56 -6.21 9.54
C GLU A 80 9.80 -7.56 8.83
N ALA A 81 9.81 -7.52 7.50
CA ALA A 81 10.18 -8.70 6.74
C ALA A 81 11.64 -9.00 7.10
N GLU A 82 11.89 -10.17 7.70
CA GLU A 82 13.26 -10.64 7.85
C GLU A 82 13.90 -10.60 6.46
N PRO A 83 15.10 -10.01 6.33
CA PRO A 83 15.81 -10.07 5.06
C PRO A 83 15.95 -11.55 4.74
N VAL A 84 15.22 -12.01 3.72
CA VAL A 84 15.42 -13.33 3.16
C VAL A 84 16.83 -13.27 2.65
N ALA A 85 17.78 -13.82 3.42
CA ALA A 85 19.14 -13.99 2.96
C ALA A 85 19.01 -14.80 1.68
N GLN A 86 19.11 -14.12 0.54
CA GLN A 86 19.20 -14.74 -0.75
C GLN A 86 20.52 -15.49 -0.73
N ALA A 87 20.51 -16.70 -0.19
CA ALA A 87 21.46 -17.74 -0.55
C ALA A 87 21.11 -18.18 -1.98
N VAL A 88 21.14 -17.24 -2.92
CA VAL A 88 21.37 -17.58 -4.32
C VAL A 88 22.83 -17.98 -4.31
N GLU A 89 23.10 -19.28 -4.30
CA GLU A 89 24.47 -19.74 -4.46
C GLU A 89 25.07 -19.08 -5.71
N PRO A 90 26.26 -18.47 -5.60
CA PRO A 90 26.89 -17.81 -6.74
C PRO A 90 27.03 -18.84 -7.87
N GLY A 91 26.28 -18.61 -8.97
CA GLY A 91 26.18 -19.53 -10.11
C GLY A 91 24.76 -19.98 -10.50
N ARG A 92 23.71 -19.62 -9.73
CA ARG A 92 22.31 -19.99 -10.06
C ARG A 92 21.45 -18.90 -10.71
N VAL A 93 21.97 -17.70 -10.93
CA VAL A 93 21.22 -16.66 -11.66
C VAL A 93 21.29 -16.98 -13.16
N PRO A 94 20.15 -17.21 -13.84
CA PRO A 94 20.15 -17.45 -15.28
C PRO A 94 20.74 -16.24 -16.03
N GLU A 95 21.54 -16.51 -17.06
CA GLU A 95 22.04 -15.46 -17.97
C GLU A 95 20.89 -14.75 -18.71
N VAL A 96 19.78 -15.47 -18.92
CA VAL A 96 18.55 -14.96 -19.54
C VAL A 96 17.36 -15.28 -18.64
N VAL A 97 16.59 -14.26 -18.28
CA VAL A 97 15.35 -14.40 -17.51
C VAL A 97 14.15 -14.15 -18.43
N PRO A 98 13.30 -15.15 -18.71
CA PRO A 98 12.10 -14.94 -19.52
C PRO A 98 11.04 -14.18 -18.72
N TRP A 99 10.43 -13.17 -19.34
CA TRP A 99 9.32 -12.41 -18.78
C TRP A 99 8.03 -12.75 -19.54
N PRO A 100 7.28 -13.78 -19.10
CA PRO A 100 6.02 -14.13 -19.77
C PRO A 100 4.98 -13.04 -19.51
N VAL A 101 4.40 -12.50 -20.57
CA VAL A 101 3.31 -11.52 -20.49
C VAL A 101 2.11 -12.09 -21.22
N SER A 102 0.91 -11.87 -20.67
CA SER A 102 -0.32 -12.23 -21.37
C SER A 102 -1.46 -11.29 -21.00
N ALA A 103 -2.45 -11.16 -21.89
CA ALA A 103 -3.62 -10.31 -21.67
C ALA A 103 -4.88 -10.83 -22.38
N LYS A 104 -6.04 -10.27 -22.01
CA LYS A 104 -7.34 -10.60 -22.60
C LYS A 104 -7.61 -9.95 -23.97
N SER A 105 -6.73 -9.04 -24.40
CA SER A 105 -6.76 -8.39 -25.71
C SER A 105 -5.36 -7.91 -26.09
N GLU A 106 -5.14 -7.64 -27.37
CA GLU A 106 -3.89 -7.07 -27.89
C GLU A 106 -3.60 -5.68 -27.29
N GLU A 107 -4.61 -4.82 -27.16
CA GLU A 107 -4.47 -3.50 -26.51
C GLU A 107 -4.00 -3.64 -25.05
N ALA A 108 -4.59 -4.58 -24.31
CA ALA A 108 -4.21 -4.82 -22.92
C ALA A 108 -2.80 -5.43 -22.81
N LEU A 109 -2.35 -6.18 -23.83
CA LEU A 109 -0.99 -6.71 -23.90
C LEU A 109 0.02 -5.58 -24.07
N HIS A 110 -0.20 -4.68 -25.03
CA HIS A 110 0.65 -3.49 -25.22
C HIS A 110 0.72 -2.64 -23.95
N GLY A 111 -0.43 -2.33 -23.34
CA GLY A 111 -0.44 -1.57 -22.09
C GLY A 111 0.26 -2.28 -20.92
N GLN A 112 0.33 -3.62 -20.92
CA GLN A 112 1.09 -4.38 -19.92
C GLN A 112 2.60 -4.35 -20.19
N LEU A 113 3.01 -4.42 -21.46
CA LEU A 113 4.41 -4.27 -21.86
C LEU A 113 4.94 -2.88 -21.50
N ASP A 114 4.15 -1.82 -21.75
CA ASP A 114 4.51 -0.44 -21.40
C ASP A 114 4.77 -0.29 -19.89
N ARG A 115 3.97 -0.96 -19.05
CA ARG A 115 4.18 -0.93 -17.58
C ARG A 115 5.43 -1.70 -17.18
N ILE A 116 5.61 -2.91 -17.71
CA ILE A 116 6.69 -3.81 -17.28
C ILE A 116 8.07 -3.30 -17.74
N THR A 117 8.16 -2.67 -18.90
CA THR A 117 9.43 -2.13 -19.44
C THR A 117 9.95 -0.91 -18.69
N THR A 118 9.15 -0.33 -17.80
CA THR A 118 9.59 0.74 -16.88
C THR A 118 10.25 0.22 -15.60
N LEU A 119 10.25 -1.09 -15.37
CA LEU A 119 10.87 -1.72 -14.20
C LEU A 119 12.38 -1.89 -14.40
N ASP A 120 13.12 -1.80 -13.30
CA ASP A 120 14.59 -1.89 -13.30
C ASP A 120 15.09 -3.34 -13.54
N ALA A 121 16.23 -3.45 -14.21
CA ALA A 121 16.91 -4.70 -14.52
C ALA A 121 17.45 -5.41 -13.27
N GLU A 122 17.76 -4.67 -12.19
CA GLU A 122 18.20 -5.27 -10.91
C GLU A 122 17.13 -6.20 -10.31
N SER A 123 15.86 -5.98 -10.65
CA SER A 123 14.73 -6.80 -10.19
C SER A 123 14.33 -7.89 -11.18
N ALA A 124 15.13 -8.17 -12.21
CA ALA A 124 14.66 -8.95 -13.36
C ALA A 124 14.24 -10.38 -13.02
N LEU A 125 14.95 -11.03 -12.08
CA LEU A 125 14.59 -12.37 -11.62
C LEU A 125 13.26 -12.38 -10.88
N ASP A 126 13.06 -11.45 -9.95
CA ASP A 126 11.84 -11.34 -9.16
C ASP A 126 10.63 -10.94 -10.02
N VAL A 127 10.85 -10.08 -11.01
CA VAL A 127 9.84 -9.71 -12.02
C VAL A 127 9.47 -10.93 -12.86
N GLY A 128 10.45 -11.63 -13.43
CA GLY A 128 10.20 -12.84 -14.21
C GLY A 128 9.46 -13.91 -13.42
N PHE A 129 9.88 -14.16 -12.17
CA PHE A 129 9.20 -15.09 -11.26
C PHE A 129 7.77 -14.67 -10.96
N SER A 130 7.54 -13.39 -10.64
CA SER A 130 6.21 -12.85 -10.33
C SER A 130 5.27 -12.92 -11.54
N LEU A 131 5.79 -12.68 -12.74
CA LEU A 131 5.05 -12.80 -13.99
C LEU A 131 4.68 -14.27 -14.29
N ALA A 132 5.62 -15.19 -14.08
CA ALA A 132 5.41 -16.61 -14.36
C ALA A 132 4.50 -17.32 -13.35
N SER A 133 4.56 -16.95 -12.07
CA SER A 133 3.88 -17.67 -10.98
C SER A 133 2.71 -16.92 -10.35
N GLY A 134 2.72 -15.58 -10.43
CA GLY A 134 1.76 -14.72 -9.72
C GLY A 134 0.77 -14.01 -10.62
N ARG A 135 0.71 -14.34 -11.92
CA ARG A 135 -0.24 -13.76 -12.88
C ARG A 135 -1.07 -14.85 -13.55
N SER A 136 -2.33 -14.51 -13.81
CA SER A 136 -3.19 -15.34 -14.66
C SER A 136 -2.64 -15.37 -16.09
N VAL A 137 -2.84 -16.50 -16.77
CA VAL A 137 -2.42 -16.69 -18.16
C VAL A 137 -3.63 -16.50 -19.08
N PHE A 138 -3.44 -15.71 -20.14
CA PHE A 138 -4.44 -15.41 -21.16
C PHE A 138 -3.94 -15.79 -22.57
N GLU A 139 -4.81 -15.57 -23.57
CA GLU A 139 -4.60 -16.02 -24.96
C GLU A 139 -3.61 -15.14 -25.73
N HIS A 140 -3.64 -13.81 -25.55
CA HIS A 140 -2.66 -12.92 -26.18
C HIS A 140 -1.36 -12.91 -25.38
N ARG A 141 -0.22 -13.16 -26.02
CA ARG A 141 1.11 -13.29 -25.40
C ARG A 141 2.19 -12.63 -26.24
#